data_AF-A0A2V7KAR8-F1
#
_entry.id   AF-A0A2V7KAR8-F1
#
_cell.length_a   1.000
_cell.length_b   1.000
_cell.length_c   1.000
_cell.angle_alpha   90.00
_cell.angle_beta   90.00
_cell.angle_gamma   90.00
#
_symmetry.space_group_name_H-M   'P 1'
#
loop_
_entity.id
_entity.type
_entity.pdbx_description
1 polymer ?
#
loop_
_entity_poly.entity_id
_entity_poly.type
_entity_poly.pdbx_seq_one_letter_code
_entity_poly.pdbx_strand_id
1 'polypeptide(L)'
;MLLNALVTTSIQVAATSGRLAKITLLADLLKQASPDEIELAIAYLSGTIRQSKVGVGWATLQKAKTHVGTSARLHLRDIDGTLEKIATTSGKGSASEKQRLLTDLFSNATAAEQDFLFRLLTGELRQGALEGIMVEALAKARELPASDVRRAMMLAGNLGAVAKGDLKSFAIELFRPIKPMLAKTANDVDEALAELGPASFEYKLDGIRIQVHKNADKVRVYSRTLNDITAEIPTVVDISMNMDMSAVILDGEAVVLTADKRPVRFQDTMKGLGGAVPFFFDILYLDGTSLLDQPYSARSKLLPEKYRPPRIITGDAQVAQDFFDAAIAAGQEGLMAKGLESKYEAGRRGGTWFKI
;
A
#
# COMPACT_ATOMS: atom_id res chain seq x y z
N MET A 1 17.39 -21.80 5.52
CA MET A 1 18.27 -20.86 4.79
C MET A 1 19.27 -20.19 5.73
N LEU A 2 20.53 -20.11 5.30
CA LEU A 2 21.61 -19.37 5.98
C LEU A 2 21.50 -17.86 5.74
N LEU A 3 21.92 -17.05 6.71
CA LEU A 3 22.00 -15.59 6.59
C LEU A 3 22.93 -15.17 5.45
N ASN A 4 24.06 -15.86 5.26
CA ASN A 4 24.99 -15.57 4.17
C ASN A 4 24.33 -15.54 2.78
N ALA A 5 23.31 -16.36 2.52
CA ALA A 5 22.56 -16.30 1.26
C ALA A 5 21.88 -14.93 1.09
N LEU A 6 21.20 -14.44 2.14
CA LEU A 6 20.58 -13.11 2.14
C LEU A 6 21.61 -12.00 1.96
N VAL A 7 22.72 -12.09 2.69
CA VAL A 7 23.80 -11.07 2.64
C VAL A 7 24.39 -10.99 1.25
N THR A 8 24.70 -12.14 0.65
CA THR A 8 25.23 -12.23 -0.72
C THR A 8 24.25 -11.64 -1.72
N THR A 9 22.97 -12.03 -1.66
CA THR A 9 21.94 -11.48 -2.54
C THR A 9 21.76 -9.97 -2.31
N SER A 10 21.77 -9.48 -1.07
CA SER A 10 21.64 -8.05 -0.76
C SER A 10 22.78 -7.23 -1.38
N ILE A 11 24.02 -7.72 -1.27
CA ILE A 11 25.19 -7.10 -1.90
C ILE A 11 25.05 -7.08 -3.43
N GLN A 12 24.66 -8.19 -4.04
CA GLN A 12 24.45 -8.27 -5.50
C GLN A 12 23.34 -7.34 -5.98
N VAL A 13 22.22 -7.25 -5.25
CA VAL A 13 21.11 -6.35 -5.54
C VAL A 13 21.53 -4.88 -5.43
N ALA A 14 22.37 -4.55 -4.45
CA ALA A 14 22.92 -3.20 -4.29
C ALA A 14 23.87 -2.83 -5.43
N ALA A 15 24.72 -3.77 -5.88
CA ALA A 15 25.66 -3.57 -6.98
C ALA A 15 24.99 -3.56 -8.37
N THR A 16 23.80 -4.14 -8.50
CA THR A 16 23.06 -4.21 -9.76
C THR A 16 22.36 -2.87 -10.04
N SER A 17 22.36 -2.41 -11.30
CA SER A 17 21.60 -1.22 -11.72
C SER A 17 20.22 -1.57 -12.31
N GLY A 18 20.12 -2.68 -13.04
CA GLY A 18 18.88 -3.09 -13.73
C GLY A 18 17.79 -3.63 -12.80
N ARG A 19 16.59 -3.03 -12.86
CA ARG A 19 15.41 -3.45 -12.06
C ARG A 19 15.08 -4.94 -12.25
N LEU A 20 15.04 -5.43 -13.49
CA LEU A 20 14.68 -6.82 -13.78
C LEU A 20 15.72 -7.83 -13.25
N ALA A 21 17.00 -7.46 -13.30
CA ALA A 21 18.07 -8.28 -12.73
C ALA A 21 17.94 -8.36 -11.20
N LYS A 22 17.64 -7.23 -10.52
CA LYS A 22 17.33 -7.24 -9.07
C LYS A 22 16.15 -8.14 -8.72
N ILE A 23 15.07 -8.06 -9.50
CA ILE A 23 13.88 -8.90 -9.31
C ILE A 23 14.26 -10.38 -9.43
N THR A 24 15.08 -10.74 -10.40
CA THR A 24 15.54 -12.12 -10.60
C THR A 24 16.38 -12.62 -9.42
N LEU A 25 17.39 -11.86 -9.00
CA LEU A 25 18.24 -12.22 -7.85
C LEU A 25 17.42 -12.46 -6.58
N LEU A 26 16.45 -11.58 -6.30
CA LEU A 26 15.56 -11.73 -5.15
C LEU A 26 14.62 -12.92 -5.30
N ALA A 27 14.04 -13.12 -6.48
CA ALA A 27 13.13 -14.24 -6.73
C ALA A 27 13.84 -15.58 -6.56
N ASP A 28 15.07 -15.71 -7.06
CA ASP A 28 15.87 -16.93 -6.97
C ASP A 28 16.24 -17.26 -5.51
N LEU A 29 16.49 -16.24 -4.68
CA LEU A 29 16.66 -16.43 -3.24
C LEU A 29 15.36 -16.89 -2.57
N LEU A 30 14.23 -16.21 -2.86
CA LEU A 30 12.93 -16.52 -2.24
C LEU A 30 12.44 -17.94 -2.57
N LYS A 31 12.75 -18.46 -3.77
CA LYS A 31 12.46 -19.85 -4.17
C LYS A 31 13.14 -20.91 -3.30
N GLN A 32 14.24 -20.56 -2.64
CA GLN A 32 14.99 -21.47 -1.77
C GLN A 32 14.47 -21.48 -0.33
N ALA A 33 13.56 -20.57 0.03
CA ALA A 33 13.09 -20.39 1.40
C ALA A 33 11.85 -21.25 1.68
N SER A 34 11.81 -21.90 2.85
CA SER A 34 10.57 -22.49 3.36
C SER A 34 9.55 -21.41 3.76
N PRO A 35 8.25 -21.73 3.95
CA PRO A 35 7.23 -20.73 4.29
C PRO A 35 7.50 -19.92 5.57
N ASP A 36 8.19 -20.48 6.57
CA ASP A 36 8.59 -19.71 7.76
C ASP A 36 9.84 -18.85 7.50
N GLU A 37 10.71 -19.27 6.58
CA GLU A 37 11.95 -18.57 6.27
C GLU A 37 11.76 -17.45 5.25
N ILE A 38 10.77 -17.58 4.35
CA ILE A 38 10.48 -16.58 3.32
C ILE A 38 9.99 -15.27 3.95
N GLU A 39 9.21 -15.36 5.04
CA GLU A 39 8.78 -14.21 5.82
C GLU A 39 9.98 -13.49 6.44
N LEU A 40 10.87 -14.23 7.09
CA LEU A 40 12.11 -13.67 7.68
C LEU A 40 13.01 -13.06 6.61
N ALA A 41 13.17 -13.73 5.47
CA ALA A 41 13.97 -13.23 4.37
C ALA A 41 13.44 -11.90 3.82
N ILE A 42 12.12 -11.82 3.60
CA ILE A 42 11.46 -10.59 3.16
C ILE A 42 11.63 -9.48 4.20
N ALA A 43 11.41 -9.77 5.49
CA ALA A 43 11.53 -8.80 6.56
C ALA A 43 12.95 -8.23 6.61
N TYR A 44 13.97 -9.10 6.65
CA TYR A 44 15.37 -8.71 6.79
C TYR A 44 15.87 -7.96 5.56
N LEU A 45 15.55 -8.42 4.35
CA LEU A 45 15.91 -7.69 3.12
C LEU A 45 15.20 -6.34 3.03
N SER A 46 14.00 -6.21 3.61
CA SER A 46 13.28 -4.93 3.71
C SER A 46 13.77 -4.03 4.86
N GLY A 47 14.79 -4.45 5.61
CA GLY A 47 15.36 -3.67 6.71
C GLY A 47 14.50 -3.67 7.98
N THR A 48 13.67 -4.69 8.16
CA THR A 48 12.78 -4.85 9.31
C THR A 48 13.00 -6.19 9.99
N ILE A 49 12.61 -6.27 11.26
CA ILE A 49 12.59 -7.52 12.03
C ILE A 49 11.18 -7.76 12.56
N ARG A 50 10.85 -9.03 12.80
CA ARG A 50 9.52 -9.41 13.27
C ARG A 50 9.18 -8.84 14.65
N GLN A 51 10.19 -8.68 15.51
CA GLN A 51 10.05 -8.11 16.86
C GLN A 51 9.74 -6.60 16.85
N SER A 52 9.78 -5.94 15.68
CA SER A 52 9.74 -4.48 15.49
C SER A 52 10.93 -3.74 16.11
N LYS A 53 11.25 -3.99 17.38
CA LYS A 53 12.42 -3.47 18.10
C LYS A 53 12.97 -4.54 19.04
N VAL A 54 14.30 -4.67 19.08
CA VAL A 54 14.99 -5.58 20.02
C VAL A 54 15.25 -4.92 21.38
N GLY A 55 15.15 -3.58 21.45
CA GLY A 55 15.38 -2.83 22.69
C GLY A 55 16.86 -2.79 23.10
N VAL A 56 17.77 -2.74 22.13
CA VAL A 56 19.22 -2.62 22.33
C VAL A 56 19.74 -1.36 21.65
N GLY A 57 20.61 -0.63 22.34
CA GLY A 57 21.20 0.60 21.81
C GLY A 57 22.42 0.34 20.92
N TRP A 58 22.79 1.35 20.13
CA TRP A 58 23.96 1.30 19.24
C TRP A 58 25.25 0.87 19.97
N ALA A 59 25.48 1.38 21.20
CA ALA A 59 26.66 1.02 21.99
C ALA A 59 26.72 -0.46 22.39
N THR A 60 25.57 -1.07 22.71
CA THR A 60 25.46 -2.51 23.02
C THR A 60 25.76 -3.35 21.79
N LEU A 61 25.25 -2.94 20.62
CA LEU A 61 25.52 -3.60 19.34
C LEU A 61 27.01 -3.51 18.95
N GLN A 62 27.65 -2.36 19.14
CA GLN A 62 29.08 -2.21 18.87
C GLN A 62 29.94 -3.10 19.76
N LYS A 63 29.62 -3.18 21.05
CA LYS A 63 30.31 -4.07 22.00
C LYS A 63 30.17 -5.55 21.67
N ALA A 64 29.15 -5.95 20.91
CA ALA A 64 28.93 -7.33 20.52
C ALA A 64 29.86 -7.80 19.37
N LYS A 65 30.48 -6.88 18.61
CA LYS A 65 31.40 -7.18 17.51
C LYS A 65 32.81 -7.51 18.03
N THR A 66 32.94 -8.57 18.84
CA THR A 66 34.22 -8.94 19.48
C THR A 66 35.05 -9.93 18.67
N HIS A 67 34.40 -10.91 18.04
CA HIS A 67 35.03 -11.94 17.23
C HIS A 67 34.32 -12.05 15.88
N VAL A 68 35.06 -12.34 14.82
CA VAL A 68 34.52 -12.54 13.47
C VAL A 68 34.61 -14.02 13.13
N GLY A 69 33.46 -14.64 12.86
CA GLY A 69 33.39 -16.03 12.42
C GLY A 69 34.07 -16.24 11.07
N THR A 70 34.70 -17.39 10.89
CA THR A 70 35.45 -17.73 9.67
C THR A 70 34.61 -18.41 8.59
N SER A 71 33.40 -18.88 8.94
CA SER A 71 32.47 -19.52 8.00
C SER A 71 31.02 -19.18 8.33
N ALA A 72 30.19 -19.17 7.27
CA ALA A 72 28.75 -18.92 7.40
C ALA A 72 28.03 -20.12 8.02
N ARG A 73 27.37 -19.90 9.16
CA ARG A 73 26.64 -20.94 9.90
C ARG A 73 25.33 -20.49 10.53
N LEU A 74 24.98 -19.20 10.42
CA LEU A 74 23.78 -18.66 11.04
C LEU A 74 22.55 -18.92 10.18
N HIS A 75 21.55 -19.61 10.72
CA HIS A 75 20.24 -19.77 10.06
C HIS A 75 19.29 -18.63 10.45
N LEU A 76 18.40 -18.25 9.53
CA LEU A 76 17.43 -17.17 9.78
C LEU A 76 16.55 -17.44 11.01
N ARG A 77 16.11 -18.69 11.20
CA ARG A 77 15.27 -19.11 12.33
C ARG A 77 16.00 -18.96 13.67
N ASP A 78 17.29 -19.28 13.72
CA ASP A 78 18.11 -19.16 14.94
C ASP A 78 18.35 -17.70 15.30
N ILE A 79 18.54 -16.85 14.28
CA ILE A 79 18.63 -15.40 14.44
C ILE A 79 17.31 -14.87 15.01
N ASP A 80 16.16 -15.17 14.38
CA ASP A 80 14.84 -14.72 14.84
C ASP A 80 14.56 -15.15 16.29
N GLY A 81 14.82 -16.43 16.61
CA GLY A 81 14.67 -16.94 17.97
C GLY A 81 15.60 -16.28 18.99
N THR A 82 16.80 -15.86 18.58
CA THR A 82 17.71 -15.09 19.43
C THR A 82 17.22 -13.66 19.63
N LEU A 83 16.74 -13.00 18.57
CA LEU A 83 16.17 -11.66 18.66
C LEU A 83 14.92 -11.63 19.54
N GLU A 84 14.07 -12.65 19.46
CA GLU A 84 12.90 -12.82 20.32
C GLU A 84 13.29 -12.94 21.80
N LYS A 85 14.30 -13.77 22.11
CA LYS A 85 14.85 -13.88 23.47
C LYS A 85 15.38 -12.54 23.98
N ILE A 86 16.11 -11.80 23.16
CA ILE A 86 16.64 -10.48 23.54
C ILE A 86 15.50 -9.47 23.79
N ALA A 87 14.49 -9.46 22.92
CA ALA A 87 13.35 -8.54 23.01
C ALA A 87 12.53 -8.77 24.29
N THR A 88 12.31 -10.04 24.64
CA THR A 88 11.51 -10.47 25.81
C THR A 88 12.29 -10.48 27.14
N THR A 89 13.63 -10.47 27.10
CA THR A 89 14.48 -10.41 28.30
C THR A 89 14.28 -9.08 29.05
N SER A 90 13.92 -9.15 30.33
CA SER A 90 13.64 -7.99 31.19
C SER A 90 14.05 -8.26 32.64
N GLY A 91 13.98 -7.23 33.51
CA GLY A 91 14.33 -7.34 34.93
C GLY A 91 15.81 -7.15 35.26
N LYS A 92 16.19 -7.45 36.51
CA LYS A 92 17.56 -7.28 37.02
C LYS A 92 18.52 -8.20 36.26
N GLY A 93 19.61 -7.64 35.72
CA GLY A 93 20.60 -8.39 34.92
C GLY A 93 20.25 -8.52 33.44
N SER A 94 19.08 -8.04 33.00
CA SER A 94 18.67 -8.10 31.59
C SER A 94 19.67 -7.48 30.62
N ALA A 95 20.28 -6.33 30.97
CA ALA A 95 21.28 -5.69 30.12
C ALA A 95 22.48 -6.59 29.82
N SER A 96 23.00 -7.30 30.83
CA SER A 96 24.13 -8.22 30.68
C SER A 96 23.74 -9.44 29.85
N GLU A 97 22.54 -9.99 30.05
CA GLU A 97 22.05 -11.13 29.28
C GLU A 97 21.82 -10.76 27.80
N LYS A 98 21.22 -9.60 27.53
CA LYS A 98 21.07 -9.09 26.16
C LYS A 98 22.44 -8.89 25.49
N GLN A 99 23.43 -8.36 26.23
CA GLN A 99 24.80 -8.22 25.72
C GLN A 99 25.42 -9.58 25.40
N ARG A 100 25.24 -10.59 26.27
CA ARG A 100 25.75 -11.95 26.06
C ARG A 100 25.14 -12.58 24.81
N LEU A 101 23.81 -12.58 24.69
CA LEU A 101 23.09 -13.12 23.53
C LEU A 101 23.52 -12.45 22.22
N LEU A 102 23.67 -11.11 22.21
CA LEU A 102 24.18 -10.39 21.05
C LEU A 102 25.63 -10.77 20.72
N THR A 103 26.49 -10.88 21.72
CA THR A 103 27.90 -11.24 21.54
C THR A 103 28.03 -12.65 20.96
N ASP A 104 27.24 -13.60 21.47
CA ASP A 104 27.19 -14.97 20.95
C ASP A 104 26.69 -14.99 19.50
N LEU A 105 25.64 -14.23 19.17
CA LEU A 105 25.12 -14.12 17.81
C LEU A 105 26.18 -13.56 16.83
N PHE A 106 26.79 -12.43 17.17
CA PHE A 106 27.77 -11.77 16.31
C PHE A 106 29.06 -12.58 16.18
N SER A 107 29.53 -13.23 17.25
CA SER A 107 30.74 -14.08 17.20
C SER A 107 30.60 -15.27 16.25
N ASN A 108 29.37 -15.71 15.97
CA ASN A 108 29.09 -16.78 15.02
C ASN A 108 28.92 -16.29 13.57
N ALA A 109 28.84 -14.98 13.34
CA ALA A 109 28.67 -14.35 12.03
C ALA A 109 30.03 -14.02 11.37
N THR A 110 30.09 -14.19 10.05
CA THR A 110 31.17 -13.65 9.21
C THR A 110 31.15 -12.12 9.20
N ALA A 111 32.22 -11.47 8.70
CA ALA A 111 32.30 -10.01 8.66
C ALA A 111 31.11 -9.36 7.90
N ALA A 112 30.72 -9.94 6.76
CA ALA A 112 29.60 -9.44 5.96
C ALA A 112 28.25 -9.66 6.67
N GLU A 113 28.08 -10.79 7.36
CA GLU A 113 26.89 -11.06 8.17
C GLU A 113 26.78 -10.12 9.38
N GLN A 114 27.90 -9.80 10.04
CA GLN A 114 27.92 -8.81 11.13
C GLN A 114 27.56 -7.41 10.66
N ASP A 115 28.08 -6.97 9.51
CA ASP A 115 27.70 -5.68 8.94
C ASP A 115 26.20 -5.62 8.64
N PHE A 116 25.69 -6.66 7.98
CA PHE A 116 24.28 -6.77 7.65
C PHE A 116 23.38 -6.75 8.89
N LEU A 117 23.67 -7.60 9.89
CA LEU A 117 22.91 -7.66 11.14
C LEU A 117 22.97 -6.34 11.89
N PHE A 118 24.13 -5.70 11.93
CA PHE A 118 24.28 -4.40 12.58
C PHE A 118 23.35 -3.36 11.94
N ARG A 119 23.41 -3.23 10.61
CA ARG A 119 22.59 -2.27 9.85
C ARG A 119 21.10 -2.59 9.92
N LEU A 120 20.74 -3.87 9.97
CA LEU A 120 19.36 -4.31 10.17
C LEU A 120 18.84 -3.87 11.53
N LEU A 121 19.62 -4.10 12.60
CA LEU A 121 19.23 -3.80 13.98
C LEU A 121 19.27 -2.30 14.30
N THR A 122 20.10 -1.51 13.62
CA THR A 122 20.12 -0.04 13.73
C THR A 122 19.07 0.63 12.83
N GLY A 123 18.42 -0.11 11.93
CA GLY A 123 17.49 0.44 10.95
C GLY A 123 18.17 1.25 9.84
N GLU A 124 19.46 1.02 9.61
CA GLU A 124 20.29 1.63 8.56
C GLU A 124 20.32 0.81 7.27
N LEU A 125 19.72 -0.39 7.28
CA LEU A 125 19.54 -1.21 6.08
C LEU A 125 18.48 -0.65 5.11
N ARG A 126 18.15 0.65 5.19
CA ARG A 126 17.08 1.32 4.42
C ARG A 126 17.32 1.21 2.92
N GLN A 127 16.84 0.13 2.33
CA GLN A 127 16.78 -0.10 0.89
C GLN A 127 15.37 0.24 0.40
N GLY A 128 14.88 1.46 0.68
CA GLY A 128 13.49 1.90 0.46
C GLY A 128 12.92 1.74 -0.96
N ALA A 129 13.77 1.42 -1.95
CA ALA A 129 13.35 1.01 -3.28
C ALA A 129 12.87 -0.47 -3.38
N LEU A 130 12.93 -1.24 -2.29
CA LEU A 130 12.70 -2.69 -2.33
C LEU A 130 11.25 -3.12 -2.24
N GLU A 131 10.30 -2.41 -1.62
CA GLU A 131 8.93 -2.97 -1.45
C GLU A 131 8.31 -3.33 -2.81
N GLY A 132 8.30 -2.38 -3.74
CA GLY A 132 7.80 -2.59 -5.09
C GLY A 132 8.66 -3.51 -5.97
N ILE A 133 9.90 -3.83 -5.59
CA ILE A 133 10.74 -4.83 -6.27
C ILE A 133 10.51 -6.22 -5.64
N MET A 134 10.37 -6.29 -4.33
CA MET A 134 10.17 -7.49 -3.54
C MET A 134 8.82 -8.11 -3.84
N VAL A 135 7.78 -7.30 -4.07
CA VAL A 135 6.50 -7.83 -4.55
C VAL A 135 6.64 -8.52 -5.91
N GLU A 136 7.38 -7.92 -6.85
CA GLU A 136 7.63 -8.54 -8.16
C GLU A 136 8.48 -9.80 -8.01
N ALA A 137 9.47 -9.77 -7.11
CA ALA A 137 10.32 -10.90 -6.81
C ALA A 137 9.53 -12.06 -6.21
N LEU A 138 8.63 -11.79 -5.26
CA LEU A 138 7.74 -12.80 -4.68
C LEU A 138 6.78 -13.36 -5.73
N ALA A 139 6.20 -12.49 -6.57
CA ALA A 139 5.35 -12.90 -7.68
C ALA A 139 6.09 -13.83 -8.64
N LYS A 140 7.32 -13.47 -9.04
CA LYS A 140 8.19 -14.31 -9.86
C LYS A 140 8.61 -15.60 -9.16
N ALA A 141 8.88 -15.56 -7.85
CA ALA A 141 9.27 -16.73 -7.06
C ALA A 141 8.15 -17.76 -6.95
N ARG A 142 6.90 -17.29 -6.80
CA ARG A 142 5.70 -18.12 -6.66
C ARG A 142 4.97 -18.40 -7.97
N GLU A 143 5.45 -17.84 -9.08
CA GLU A 143 4.81 -17.93 -10.41
C GLU A 143 3.37 -17.41 -10.42
N LEU A 144 3.14 -16.30 -9.71
CA LEU A 144 1.83 -15.65 -9.57
C LEU A 144 1.81 -14.32 -10.33
N PRO A 145 0.63 -13.86 -10.80
CA PRO A 145 0.49 -12.50 -11.31
C PRO A 145 0.90 -11.49 -10.22
N ALA A 146 1.78 -10.55 -10.57
CA ALA A 146 2.21 -9.54 -9.61
C ALA A 146 1.07 -8.63 -9.14
N SER A 147 -0.02 -8.50 -9.92
CA SER A 147 -1.27 -7.85 -9.50
C SER A 147 -1.83 -8.49 -8.24
N ASP A 148 -1.84 -9.81 -8.19
CA ASP A 148 -2.52 -10.58 -7.15
C ASP A 148 -1.69 -10.55 -5.86
N VAL A 149 -0.37 -10.63 -5.99
CA VAL A 149 0.55 -10.45 -4.84
C VAL A 149 0.48 -9.04 -4.28
N ARG A 150 0.41 -7.99 -5.13
CA ARG A 150 0.21 -6.61 -4.68
C ARG A 150 -1.13 -6.44 -3.94
N ARG A 151 -2.20 -7.00 -4.50
CA ARG A 151 -3.54 -7.01 -3.88
C ARG A 151 -3.49 -7.68 -2.51
N ALA A 152 -2.93 -8.89 -2.43
CA ALA A 152 -2.76 -9.59 -1.17
C ALA A 152 -1.90 -8.78 -0.19
N MET A 153 -0.80 -8.15 -0.63
CA MET A 153 0.05 -7.33 0.23
C MET A 153 -0.68 -6.13 0.79
N MET A 154 -1.52 -5.49 -0.02
CA MET A 154 -2.35 -4.40 0.45
C MET A 154 -3.34 -4.88 1.53
N LEU A 155 -4.04 -5.98 1.27
CA LEU A 155 -5.03 -6.52 2.21
C LEU A 155 -4.38 -7.07 3.48
N ALA A 156 -3.22 -7.72 3.37
CA ALA A 156 -2.43 -8.26 4.48
C ALA A 156 -1.61 -7.21 5.23
N GLY A 157 -1.31 -6.08 4.61
CA GLY A 157 -0.47 -4.97 5.12
C GLY A 157 1.01 -5.29 5.27
N ASN A 158 1.42 -6.54 5.03
CA ASN A 158 2.82 -6.96 5.08
C ASN A 158 3.06 -8.09 4.08
N LEU A 159 4.20 -8.07 3.41
CA LEU A 159 4.52 -9.01 2.34
C LEU A 159 4.92 -10.40 2.87
N GLY A 160 5.39 -10.48 4.12
CA GLY A 160 5.76 -11.74 4.78
C GLY A 160 4.57 -12.68 4.95
N ALA A 161 3.45 -12.18 5.47
CA ALA A 161 2.20 -12.92 5.58
C ALA A 161 1.72 -13.41 4.20
N VAL A 162 1.80 -12.56 3.17
CA VAL A 162 1.45 -12.93 1.80
C VAL A 162 2.33 -14.05 1.27
N ALA A 163 3.63 -14.01 1.56
CA ALA A 163 4.57 -15.01 1.11
C ALA A 163 4.27 -16.40 1.68
N LYS A 164 3.82 -16.48 2.94
CA LYS A 164 3.42 -17.73 3.61
C LYS A 164 2.00 -18.19 3.26
N GLY A 165 1.09 -17.26 3.02
CA GLY A 165 -0.33 -17.52 2.85
C GLY A 165 -0.76 -17.88 1.41
N ASP A 166 -2.00 -18.34 1.30
CA ASP A 166 -2.74 -18.35 0.05
C ASP A 166 -3.20 -16.91 -0.26
N LEU A 167 -2.99 -16.43 -1.48
CA LEU A 167 -3.43 -15.08 -1.87
C LEU A 167 -4.94 -14.89 -1.68
N LYS A 168 -5.72 -15.97 -1.78
CA LYS A 168 -7.19 -15.94 -1.63
C LYS A 168 -7.66 -15.77 -0.19
N SER A 169 -6.82 -16.04 0.81
CA SER A 169 -7.22 -15.88 2.21
C SER A 169 -7.22 -14.42 2.66
N PHE A 170 -6.57 -13.53 1.91
CA PHE A 170 -6.56 -12.10 2.19
C PHE A 170 -7.81 -11.44 1.63
N ALA A 171 -8.68 -11.02 2.54
CA ALA A 171 -9.94 -10.34 2.26
C ALA A 171 -9.90 -8.88 2.72
N ILE A 172 -10.87 -8.10 2.25
CA ILE A 172 -11.12 -6.77 2.79
C ILE A 172 -11.57 -6.89 4.24
N GLU A 173 -10.93 -6.09 5.10
CA GLU A 173 -11.33 -5.88 6.48
C GLU A 173 -11.88 -4.46 6.61
N LEU A 174 -13.11 -4.32 7.12
CA LEU A 174 -13.67 -3.00 7.38
C LEU A 174 -12.80 -2.23 8.38
N PHE A 175 -12.73 -0.91 8.20
CA PHE A 175 -11.85 0.01 8.92
C PHE A 175 -10.35 -0.23 8.74
N ARG A 176 -9.94 -1.07 7.80
CA ARG A 176 -8.56 -1.13 7.32
C ARG A 176 -8.48 -0.49 5.92
N PRO A 177 -7.87 0.70 5.78
CA PRO A 177 -7.92 1.42 4.52
C PRO A 177 -7.18 0.70 3.39
N ILE A 178 -7.76 0.79 2.21
CA ILE A 178 -7.29 0.25 0.93
C ILE A 178 -6.47 1.34 0.23
N LYS A 179 -5.28 1.00 -0.28
CA LYS A 179 -4.44 1.97 -1.01
C LYS A 179 -5.23 2.52 -2.22
N PRO A 180 -5.29 3.85 -2.41
CA PRO A 180 -6.07 4.43 -3.49
C PRO A 180 -5.54 4.01 -4.87
N MET A 181 -6.43 3.68 -5.80
CA MET A 181 -6.09 3.55 -7.22
C MET A 181 -5.74 4.93 -7.80
N LEU A 182 -4.68 5.00 -8.60
CA LEU A 182 -4.16 6.24 -9.19
C LEU A 182 -4.42 6.27 -10.70
N ALA A 183 -4.54 7.47 -11.25
CA ALA A 183 -4.73 7.68 -12.69
C ALA A 183 -3.43 8.09 -13.40
N LYS A 184 -3.30 7.71 -14.68
CA LYS A 184 -2.35 8.29 -15.63
C LYS A 184 -2.83 9.66 -16.09
N THR A 185 -1.94 10.44 -16.69
CA THR A 185 -2.34 11.64 -17.44
C THR A 185 -2.57 11.24 -18.89
N ALA A 186 -3.65 11.71 -19.49
CA ALA A 186 -3.83 11.81 -20.94
C ALA A 186 -3.77 13.30 -21.30
N ASN A 187 -3.33 13.64 -22.50
CA ASN A 187 -3.23 15.03 -22.93
C ASN A 187 -4.60 15.61 -23.34
N ASP A 188 -5.49 14.76 -23.84
CA ASP A 188 -6.83 15.13 -24.31
C ASP A 188 -7.81 13.94 -24.22
N VAL A 189 -9.06 14.17 -24.63
CA VAL A 189 -10.12 13.16 -24.63
C VAL A 189 -9.88 12.05 -25.67
N ASP A 190 -9.25 12.37 -26.80
CA ASP A 190 -8.97 11.42 -27.86
C ASP A 190 -7.93 10.38 -27.42
N GLU A 191 -6.86 10.80 -26.76
CA GLU A 191 -5.85 9.89 -26.18
C GLU A 191 -6.49 8.95 -25.15
N ALA A 192 -7.35 9.49 -24.28
CA ALA A 192 -8.04 8.68 -23.29
C ALA A 192 -8.98 7.64 -23.94
N LEU A 193 -9.74 8.03 -24.96
CA LEU A 193 -10.62 7.12 -25.70
C LEU A 193 -9.85 6.08 -26.52
N ALA A 194 -8.69 6.44 -27.09
CA ALA A 194 -7.85 5.51 -27.83
C ALA A 194 -7.34 4.37 -26.91
N GLU A 195 -7.02 4.68 -25.65
CA GLU A 195 -6.56 3.70 -24.67
C GLU A 195 -7.72 2.90 -24.03
N LEU A 196 -8.86 3.53 -23.77
CA LEU A 196 -9.97 2.94 -23.01
C LEU A 196 -11.09 2.34 -23.85
N GLY A 197 -11.25 2.78 -25.10
CA GLY A 197 -12.51 2.66 -25.83
C GLY A 197 -13.62 3.50 -25.18
N PRO A 198 -14.90 3.10 -25.30
CA PRO A 198 -15.99 3.74 -24.55
C PRO A 198 -15.72 3.76 -23.05
N ALA A 199 -15.82 4.94 -22.45
CA ALA A 199 -15.39 5.19 -21.08
C ALA A 199 -16.42 6.01 -20.30
N SER A 200 -16.32 5.95 -18.98
CA SER A 200 -16.99 6.89 -18.09
C SER A 200 -16.12 8.13 -17.93
N PHE A 201 -16.67 9.30 -18.24
CA PHE A 201 -16.06 10.59 -17.99
C PHE A 201 -16.76 11.25 -16.81
N GLU A 202 -16.01 11.66 -15.80
CA GLU A 202 -16.50 12.28 -14.58
C GLU A 202 -15.81 13.61 -14.37
N TYR A 203 -16.52 14.58 -13.79
CA TYR A 203 -15.87 15.82 -13.35
C TYR A 203 -14.73 15.52 -12.39
N LYS A 204 -13.55 16.07 -12.68
CA LYS A 204 -12.40 15.99 -11.79
C LYS A 204 -12.53 17.06 -10.73
N LEU A 205 -13.06 16.64 -9.59
CA LEU A 205 -13.33 17.51 -8.45
C LEU A 205 -12.02 17.96 -7.79
N ASP A 206 -11.97 19.26 -7.42
CA ASP A 206 -10.85 19.86 -6.68
C ASP A 206 -11.11 19.80 -5.16
N GLY A 207 -10.74 18.68 -4.53
CA GLY A 207 -11.02 18.46 -3.11
C GLY A 207 -9.98 17.57 -2.43
N ILE A 208 -10.40 16.94 -1.34
CA ILE A 208 -9.58 15.99 -0.62
C ILE A 208 -10.12 14.59 -0.88
N ARG A 209 -9.31 13.74 -1.49
CA ARG A 209 -9.66 12.34 -1.64
C ARG A 209 -9.84 11.66 -0.28
N ILE A 210 -10.99 11.03 -0.13
CA ILE A 210 -11.43 10.32 1.06
C ILE A 210 -11.79 8.88 0.72
N GLN A 211 -11.56 7.99 1.69
CA GLN A 211 -12.09 6.64 1.69
C GLN A 211 -12.94 6.44 2.93
N VAL A 212 -14.23 6.25 2.73
CA VAL A 212 -15.21 6.08 3.80
C VAL A 212 -15.45 4.61 4.04
N HIS A 213 -15.28 4.17 5.28
CA HIS A 213 -15.69 2.84 5.74
C HIS A 213 -16.88 3.02 6.67
N LYS A 214 -17.98 2.32 6.39
CA LYS A 214 -19.13 2.23 7.27
C LYS A 214 -19.38 0.77 7.63
N ASN A 215 -19.74 0.53 8.89
CA ASN A 215 -20.30 -0.73 9.36
C ASN A 215 -21.37 -0.45 10.41
N ALA A 216 -22.63 -0.67 10.07
CA ALA A 216 -23.79 -0.27 10.85
C ALA A 216 -23.65 1.19 11.31
N ASP A 217 -23.53 1.42 12.60
CA ASP A 217 -23.51 2.74 13.22
C ASP A 217 -22.12 3.36 13.35
N LYS A 218 -21.11 2.75 12.74
CA LYS A 218 -19.72 3.22 12.81
C LYS A 218 -19.22 3.64 11.44
N VAL A 219 -18.77 4.88 11.35
CA VAL A 219 -18.12 5.44 10.17
C VAL A 219 -16.68 5.83 10.51
N ARG A 220 -15.75 5.57 9.59
CA ARG A 220 -14.41 6.15 9.58
C ARG A 220 -14.07 6.70 8.21
N VAL A 221 -13.32 7.79 8.18
CA VAL A 221 -12.89 8.46 6.96
C VAL A 221 -11.37 8.48 6.93
N TYR A 222 -10.79 7.96 5.86
CA TYR A 222 -9.35 7.96 5.64
C TYR A 222 -8.99 8.92 4.52
N SER A 223 -7.94 9.70 4.70
CA SER A 223 -7.37 10.57 3.67
C SER A 223 -6.64 9.78 2.58
N ARG A 224 -6.21 10.46 1.51
CA ARG A 224 -5.35 9.88 0.45
C ARG A 224 -4.11 9.14 0.98
N THR A 225 -3.49 9.62 2.07
CA THR A 225 -2.32 8.99 2.70
C THR A 225 -2.70 7.95 3.75
N LEU A 226 -3.99 7.57 3.81
CA LEU A 226 -4.58 6.58 4.72
C LEU A 226 -4.55 6.99 6.20
N ASN A 227 -4.36 8.27 6.50
CA ASN A 227 -4.56 8.79 7.86
C ASN A 227 -6.06 8.86 8.15
N ASP A 228 -6.45 8.42 9.35
CA ASP A 228 -7.81 8.62 9.88
C ASP A 228 -8.04 10.13 10.09
N ILE A 229 -9.04 10.67 9.40
CA ILE A 229 -9.45 12.08 9.47
C ILE A 229 -10.91 12.23 9.90
N THR A 230 -11.44 11.22 10.61
CA THR A 230 -12.86 11.12 10.95
C THR A 230 -13.33 12.32 11.80
N ALA A 231 -12.49 12.81 12.70
CA ALA A 231 -12.85 13.90 13.61
C ALA A 231 -12.88 15.27 12.91
N GLU A 232 -12.11 15.42 11.84
CA GLU A 232 -11.92 16.66 11.09
C GLU A 232 -13.03 16.90 10.06
N ILE A 233 -13.84 15.87 9.75
CA ILE A 233 -14.81 15.89 8.64
C ILE A 233 -16.23 15.42 9.03
N PRO A 234 -16.84 15.97 10.09
CA PRO A 234 -18.13 15.52 10.62
C PRO A 234 -19.26 15.52 9.58
N THR A 235 -19.32 16.47 8.64
CA THR A 235 -20.37 16.50 7.62
C THR A 235 -20.35 15.27 6.72
N VAL A 236 -19.18 14.78 6.32
CA VAL A 236 -19.06 13.52 5.55
C VAL A 236 -19.50 12.34 6.40
N VAL A 237 -19.10 12.30 7.67
CA VAL A 237 -19.50 11.24 8.62
C VAL A 237 -21.02 11.16 8.73
N ASP A 238 -21.70 12.29 8.96
CA ASP A 238 -23.15 12.36 9.11
C ASP A 238 -23.86 11.92 7.82
N ILE A 239 -23.40 12.40 6.66
CA ILE A 239 -23.97 12.02 5.36
C ILE A 239 -23.83 10.51 5.13
N SER A 240 -22.64 9.94 5.37
CA SER A 240 -22.38 8.52 5.19
C SER A 240 -23.13 7.64 6.18
N MET A 241 -23.27 8.10 7.44
CA MET A 241 -24.04 7.42 8.48
C MET A 241 -25.51 7.24 8.04
N ASN A 242 -26.11 8.26 7.43
CA ASN A 242 -27.50 8.26 7.00
C ASN A 242 -27.75 7.60 5.62
N MET A 243 -26.73 7.00 4.99
CA MET A 243 -26.93 6.22 3.76
C MET A 243 -27.56 4.87 4.04
N ASP A 244 -28.44 4.41 3.15
CA ASP A 244 -29.03 3.07 3.16
C ASP A 244 -28.03 2.00 2.67
N MET A 245 -26.95 1.85 3.43
CA MET A 245 -25.86 0.89 3.21
C MET A 245 -25.34 0.47 4.58
N SER A 246 -25.33 -0.84 4.86
CA SER A 246 -24.97 -1.35 6.19
C SER A 246 -23.47 -1.46 6.37
N ALA A 247 -22.78 -2.17 5.47
CA ALA A 247 -21.34 -2.35 5.52
C ALA A 247 -20.72 -2.00 4.17
N VAL A 248 -20.02 -0.86 4.07
CA VAL A 248 -19.56 -0.33 2.78
C VAL A 248 -18.18 0.31 2.87
N ILE A 249 -17.42 0.23 1.77
CA ILE A 249 -16.22 1.05 1.54
C ILE A 249 -16.44 1.87 0.27
N LEU A 250 -16.42 3.19 0.40
CA LEU A 250 -16.57 4.15 -0.69
C LEU A 250 -15.28 4.93 -0.89
N ASP A 251 -14.90 5.19 -2.15
CA ASP A 251 -13.80 6.07 -2.55
C ASP A 251 -14.42 7.32 -3.18
N GLY A 252 -13.93 8.49 -2.79
CA GLY A 252 -14.57 9.75 -3.15
C GLY A 252 -13.71 10.97 -2.91
N GLU A 253 -14.28 12.12 -3.21
CA GLU A 253 -13.69 13.43 -2.96
C GLU A 253 -14.57 14.19 -1.97
N ALA A 254 -13.97 14.74 -0.92
CA ALA A 254 -14.62 15.70 -0.05
C ALA A 254 -14.37 17.11 -0.59
N VAL A 255 -15.45 17.87 -0.81
CA VAL A 255 -15.40 19.18 -1.44
C VAL A 255 -16.20 20.17 -0.61
N VAL A 256 -15.64 21.35 -0.35
CA VAL A 256 -16.40 22.47 0.21
C VAL A 256 -17.07 23.21 -0.95
N LEU A 257 -18.36 23.49 -0.81
CA LEU A 257 -19.15 24.18 -1.83
C LEU A 257 -19.43 25.62 -1.42
N THR A 258 -19.47 26.53 -2.39
CA THR A 258 -20.01 27.89 -2.21
C THR A 258 -21.53 27.86 -2.02
N ALA A 259 -22.12 29.01 -1.66
CA ALA A 259 -23.58 29.15 -1.57
C ALA A 259 -24.31 28.77 -2.87
N ASP A 260 -23.67 29.02 -4.02
CA ASP A 260 -24.17 28.67 -5.36
C ASP A 260 -23.84 27.22 -5.77
N LYS A 261 -23.41 26.38 -4.81
CA LYS A 261 -23.05 24.96 -4.97
C LYS A 261 -21.87 24.70 -5.93
N ARG A 262 -20.98 25.67 -6.11
CA ARG A 262 -19.73 25.48 -6.87
C ARG A 262 -18.61 25.02 -5.93
N PRO A 263 -17.68 24.15 -6.38
CA PRO A 263 -16.53 23.78 -5.56
C PRO A 263 -15.66 25.01 -5.25
N VAL A 264 -15.16 25.10 -4.04
CA VAL A 264 -14.03 25.98 -3.72
C VAL A 264 -12.72 25.25 -4.04
N ARG A 265 -11.61 26.00 -4.17
CA ARG A 265 -10.29 25.44 -4.44
C ARG A 265 -9.82 24.53 -3.31
N PHE A 266 -8.95 23.56 -3.60
CA PHE A 266 -8.35 22.64 -2.62
C PHE A 266 -7.91 23.31 -1.31
N GLN A 267 -7.19 24.43 -1.42
CA GLN A 267 -6.63 25.14 -0.26
C GLN A 267 -7.71 25.68 0.68
N ASP A 268 -8.87 26.05 0.15
CA ASP A 268 -10.00 26.54 0.95
C ASP A 268 -10.84 25.38 1.48
N THR A 269 -10.95 24.29 0.71
CA THR A 269 -11.52 23.02 1.20
C THR A 269 -10.76 22.51 2.43
N MET A 270 -9.43 22.60 2.44
CA MET A 270 -8.61 22.25 3.61
C MET A 270 -8.89 23.12 4.84
N LYS A 271 -9.24 24.41 4.67
CA LYS A 271 -9.56 25.32 5.80
C LYS A 271 -10.97 25.08 6.34
N GLY A 272 -11.91 24.70 5.47
CA GLY A 272 -13.32 24.49 5.78
C GLY A 272 -13.73 23.02 5.90
N LEU A 273 -12.76 22.11 6.13
CA LEU A 273 -12.94 20.67 5.96
C LEU A 273 -14.16 20.10 6.71
N GLY A 274 -14.49 20.64 7.88
CA GLY A 274 -15.63 20.18 8.67
C GLY A 274 -16.99 20.33 7.97
N GLY A 275 -17.12 21.26 7.02
CA GLY A 275 -18.31 21.49 6.20
C GLY A 275 -18.25 20.85 4.81
N ALA A 276 -17.22 20.06 4.50
CA ALA A 276 -17.09 19.42 3.19
C ALA A 276 -18.16 18.35 2.99
N VAL A 277 -18.70 18.27 1.77
CA VAL A 277 -19.66 17.24 1.35
C VAL A 277 -18.95 16.18 0.50
N PRO A 278 -19.35 14.90 0.59
CA PRO A 278 -18.70 13.84 -0.16
C PRO A 278 -19.30 13.69 -1.56
N PHE A 279 -18.42 13.41 -2.52
CA PHE A 279 -18.76 12.92 -3.85
C PHE A 279 -18.03 11.61 -4.11
N PHE A 280 -18.75 10.50 -4.07
CA PHE A 280 -18.23 9.15 -4.23
C PHE A 280 -18.15 8.76 -5.71
N PHE A 281 -16.97 8.34 -6.12
CA PHE A 281 -16.67 7.99 -7.50
C PHE A 281 -16.33 6.50 -7.66
N ASP A 282 -16.24 5.74 -6.56
CA ASP A 282 -16.12 4.28 -6.58
C ASP A 282 -16.62 3.63 -5.27
N ILE A 283 -16.92 2.34 -5.33
CA ILE A 283 -17.36 1.49 -4.21
C ILE A 283 -16.58 0.19 -4.24
N LEU A 284 -15.88 -0.10 -3.15
CA LEU A 284 -14.86 -1.15 -3.09
C LEU A 284 -15.35 -2.41 -2.37
N TYR A 285 -16.37 -2.25 -1.52
CA TYR A 285 -16.94 -3.29 -0.70
C TYR A 285 -18.38 -2.94 -0.36
N LEU A 286 -19.27 -3.94 -0.38
CA LEU A 286 -20.67 -3.81 0.04
C LEU A 286 -21.14 -5.12 0.68
N ASP A 287 -21.65 -5.05 1.91
CA ASP A 287 -22.36 -6.10 2.64
C ASP A 287 -21.71 -7.49 2.54
N GLY A 288 -20.46 -7.62 2.98
CA GLY A 288 -19.72 -8.88 2.94
C GLY A 288 -18.95 -9.11 1.64
N THR A 289 -19.26 -8.37 0.57
CA THR A 289 -18.74 -8.65 -0.76
C THR A 289 -17.66 -7.65 -1.16
N SER A 290 -16.47 -8.15 -1.51
CA SER A 290 -15.43 -7.36 -2.16
C SER A 290 -15.82 -7.06 -3.61
N LEU A 291 -15.77 -5.78 -4.00
CA LEU A 291 -16.09 -5.33 -5.34
C LEU A 291 -14.86 -5.00 -6.17
N LEU A 292 -13.64 -5.11 -5.63
CA LEU A 292 -12.39 -4.75 -6.33
C LEU A 292 -12.23 -5.42 -7.70
N ASP A 293 -12.70 -6.66 -7.81
CA ASP A 293 -12.59 -7.49 -9.01
C ASP A 293 -13.77 -7.33 -9.99
N GLN A 294 -14.80 -6.56 -9.61
CA GLN A 294 -15.95 -6.28 -10.45
C GLN A 294 -15.63 -5.15 -11.45
N PRO A 295 -16.22 -5.16 -12.67
CA PRO A 295 -16.13 -4.06 -13.62
C PRO A 295 -16.55 -2.72 -13.03
N TYR A 296 -15.89 -1.62 -13.41
CA TYR A 296 -16.29 -0.26 -12.98
C TYR A 296 -17.75 0.04 -13.35
N SER A 297 -18.22 -0.45 -14.50
CA SER A 297 -19.61 -0.35 -14.95
C SER A 297 -20.61 -0.99 -13.97
N ALA A 298 -20.21 -2.04 -13.25
CA ALA A 298 -21.02 -2.68 -12.21
C ALA A 298 -20.91 -1.93 -10.87
N ARG A 299 -19.69 -1.60 -10.43
CA ARG A 299 -19.45 -0.87 -9.17
C ARG A 299 -20.18 0.47 -9.14
N SER A 300 -20.04 1.24 -10.22
CA SER A 300 -20.53 2.61 -10.31
C SER A 300 -22.06 2.75 -10.35
N LYS A 301 -22.79 1.64 -10.55
CA LYS A 301 -24.26 1.58 -10.42
C LYS A 301 -24.72 1.51 -8.97
N LEU A 302 -23.89 0.97 -8.08
CA LEU A 302 -24.19 0.81 -6.65
C LEU A 302 -23.96 2.10 -5.84
N LEU A 303 -23.25 3.08 -6.41
CA LEU A 303 -22.98 4.36 -5.76
C LEU A 303 -24.28 5.14 -5.47
N PRO A 304 -24.37 5.92 -4.37
CA PRO A 304 -25.52 6.76 -4.11
C PRO A 304 -25.59 7.94 -5.10
N GLU A 305 -26.62 7.98 -5.95
CA GLU A 305 -26.72 8.92 -7.08
C GLU A 305 -26.56 10.40 -6.70
N LYS A 306 -27.18 10.80 -5.58
CA LYS A 306 -27.12 12.17 -5.04
C LYS A 306 -25.68 12.65 -4.76
N TYR A 307 -24.78 11.73 -4.46
CA TYR A 307 -23.40 12.02 -4.08
C TYR A 307 -22.41 11.50 -5.12
N ARG A 308 -22.80 11.37 -6.40
CA ARG A 308 -21.85 11.08 -7.49
C ARG A 308 -21.34 12.39 -8.09
N PRO A 309 -20.08 12.45 -8.55
CA PRO A 309 -19.67 13.50 -9.48
C PRO A 309 -20.55 13.48 -10.74
N PRO A 310 -20.82 14.65 -11.36
CA PRO A 310 -21.39 14.69 -12.70
C PRO A 310 -20.61 13.80 -13.66
N ARG A 311 -21.30 13.01 -14.47
CA ARG A 311 -20.67 12.02 -15.35
C ARG A 311 -21.47 11.72 -16.61
N ILE A 312 -20.78 11.24 -17.63
CA ILE A 312 -21.34 10.65 -18.85
C ILE A 312 -20.59 9.34 -19.20
N ILE A 313 -21.22 8.48 -20.00
CA ILE A 313 -20.54 7.33 -20.61
C ILE A 313 -20.63 7.51 -22.12
N THR A 314 -19.49 7.56 -22.79
CA THR A 314 -19.43 7.77 -24.24
C THR A 314 -18.16 7.16 -24.84
N GLY A 315 -18.25 6.79 -26.13
CA GLY A 315 -17.09 6.51 -26.98
C GLY A 315 -16.90 7.57 -28.07
N ASP A 316 -17.72 8.62 -28.05
CA ASP A 316 -17.67 9.74 -28.99
C ASP A 316 -16.81 10.87 -28.40
N ALA A 317 -15.74 11.23 -29.13
CA ALA A 317 -14.77 12.23 -28.73
C ALA A 317 -15.38 13.64 -28.62
N GLN A 318 -16.30 14.01 -29.52
CA GLN A 318 -16.93 15.33 -29.47
C GLN A 318 -17.82 15.46 -28.24
N VAL A 319 -18.59 14.42 -27.91
CA VAL A 319 -19.42 14.40 -26.69
C VAL A 319 -18.55 14.47 -25.43
N ALA A 320 -17.40 13.78 -25.42
CA ALA A 320 -16.45 13.87 -24.31
C ALA A 320 -15.82 15.26 -24.19
N GLN A 321 -15.47 15.89 -25.32
CA GLN A 321 -14.89 17.24 -25.36
C GLN A 321 -15.90 18.30 -24.89
N ASP A 322 -17.16 18.23 -25.34
CA ASP A 322 -18.21 19.15 -24.90
C ASP A 322 -18.42 19.04 -23.37
N PHE A 323 -18.32 17.82 -22.82
CA PHE A 323 -18.39 17.58 -21.38
C PHE A 323 -17.16 18.09 -20.63
N PHE A 324 -15.97 18.00 -21.23
CA PHE A 324 -14.74 18.59 -20.69
C PHE A 324 -14.87 20.11 -20.60
N ASP A 325 -15.30 20.77 -21.68
CA ASP A 325 -15.47 22.22 -21.73
C ASP A 325 -16.51 22.69 -20.69
N ALA A 326 -17.60 21.92 -20.51
CA ALA A 326 -18.58 22.17 -19.47
C ALA A 326 -17.98 22.04 -18.05
N ALA A 327 -17.09 21.08 -17.82
CA ALA A 327 -16.40 20.91 -16.53
C ALA A 327 -15.51 22.12 -16.22
N ILE A 328 -14.75 22.59 -17.21
CA ILE A 328 -13.91 23.79 -17.09
C ILE A 328 -14.75 25.05 -16.84
N ALA A 329 -15.85 25.22 -17.57
CA ALA A 329 -16.79 26.34 -17.36
C ALA A 329 -17.45 26.30 -15.97
N ALA A 330 -17.63 25.11 -15.39
CA ALA A 330 -18.11 24.91 -14.03
C ALA A 330 -17.03 25.11 -12.95
N GLY A 331 -15.78 25.41 -13.33
CA GLY A 331 -14.66 25.65 -12.43
C GLY A 331 -13.97 24.39 -11.90
N GLN A 332 -14.19 23.24 -12.54
CA GLN A 332 -13.50 21.99 -12.22
C GLN A 332 -12.10 21.94 -12.85
N GLU A 333 -11.25 21.02 -12.39
CA GLU A 333 -9.89 20.90 -12.92
C GLU A 333 -9.82 20.25 -14.31
N GLY A 334 -10.88 19.53 -14.72
CA GLY A 334 -10.92 18.76 -15.96
C GLY A 334 -11.79 17.51 -15.80
N LEU A 335 -11.39 16.41 -16.44
CA LEU A 335 -12.12 15.14 -16.36
C LEU A 335 -11.27 14.00 -15.82
N MET A 336 -11.96 13.04 -15.21
CA MET A 336 -11.46 11.69 -14.98
C MET A 336 -12.12 10.76 -16.00
N ALA A 337 -11.31 10.06 -16.81
CA ALA A 337 -11.77 9.01 -17.71
C ALA A 337 -11.49 7.63 -17.09
N LYS A 338 -12.49 6.74 -17.11
CA LYS A 338 -12.40 5.40 -16.50
C LYS A 338 -12.92 4.34 -17.47
N GLY A 339 -12.11 3.32 -17.72
CA GLY A 339 -12.52 2.16 -18.53
C GLY A 339 -13.65 1.39 -17.87
N LEU A 340 -14.70 1.06 -18.63
CA LEU A 340 -15.93 0.46 -18.10
C LEU A 340 -15.71 -0.93 -17.51
N GLU A 341 -14.84 -1.73 -18.13
CA GLU A 341 -14.51 -3.09 -17.68
C GLU A 341 -13.32 -3.14 -16.71
N SER A 342 -12.85 -1.96 -16.26
CA SER A 342 -11.70 -1.89 -15.36
C SER A 342 -12.03 -2.40 -13.96
N LYS A 343 -11.14 -3.24 -13.42
CA LYS A 343 -11.08 -3.59 -11.99
C LYS A 343 -10.47 -2.44 -11.18
N TYR A 344 -10.67 -2.44 -9.87
CA TYR A 344 -10.00 -1.49 -8.98
C TYR A 344 -8.58 -1.96 -8.66
N GLU A 345 -7.58 -1.25 -9.20
CA GLU A 345 -6.16 -1.55 -9.00
C GLU A 345 -5.57 -0.72 -7.85
N ALA A 346 -5.84 -1.17 -6.64
CA ALA A 346 -5.45 -0.45 -5.44
C ALA A 346 -3.93 -0.18 -5.33
N GLY A 347 -3.57 1.06 -5.05
CA GLY A 347 -2.17 1.52 -4.93
C GLY A 347 -1.40 1.59 -6.24
N ARG A 348 -2.03 1.35 -7.41
CA ARG A 348 -1.36 1.43 -8.71
C ARG A 348 -1.83 2.61 -9.53
N ARG A 349 -0.89 3.15 -10.31
CA ARG A 349 -1.21 3.96 -11.48
C ARG A 349 -1.44 3.02 -12.66
N GLY A 350 -2.68 2.55 -12.78
CA GLY A 350 -3.11 1.65 -13.85
C GLY A 350 -3.18 2.35 -15.20
N GLY A 351 -3.35 1.57 -16.27
CA GLY A 351 -3.65 2.08 -17.62
C GLY A 351 -5.14 2.26 -17.89
N THR A 352 -5.98 2.25 -16.84
CA THR A 352 -7.44 2.17 -16.97
C THR A 352 -8.17 3.39 -16.44
N TRP A 353 -7.47 4.25 -15.70
CA TRP A 353 -7.96 5.55 -15.23
C TRP A 353 -7.02 6.64 -15.74
N PHE A 354 -7.58 7.68 -16.34
CA PHE A 354 -6.86 8.84 -16.82
C PHE A 354 -7.43 10.11 -16.20
N LYS A 355 -6.56 11.06 -15.90
CA LYS A 355 -6.94 12.47 -15.72
C LYS A 355 -6.59 13.20 -17.02
N ILE A 356 -7.51 14.04 -17.46
CA ILE A 356 -7.42 14.86 -18.66
C ILE A 356 -7.33 16.29 -18.19
#